data_AF-A0A2E0QIA8-F1
#
_entry.id   AF-A0A2E0QIA8-F1
#
_cell.length_a   1.000
_cell.length_b   1.000
_cell.length_c   1.000
_cell.angle_alpha   90.00
_cell.angle_beta   90.00
_cell.angle_gamma   90.00
#
_symmetry.space_group_name_H-M   'P 1'
#
loop_
_entity.id
_entity.type
_entity.pdbx_description
1 polymer ?
#
loop_
_entity_poly.entity_id
_entity_poly.type
_entity_poly.pdbx_seq_one_letter_code
_entity_poly.pdbx_strand_id
1 'polypeptide(L)' 'MVSYTSQVAKSHKKFTAQLSRAKTRQACLNAYWKHKKEHEVLLRRHLKEELAQVNKKKAKMAYK' A
#
# COMPACT_ATOMS: atom_id res chain seq x y z
N MET A 1 -10.39 9.21 8.09
CA MET A 1 -9.62 7.98 7.80
C MET A 1 -9.26 7.99 6.33
N VAL A 2 -7.98 8.02 5.96
CA VAL A 2 -7.58 7.97 4.55
C VAL A 2 -7.75 6.53 4.07
N SER A 3 -8.69 6.29 3.14
CA SER A 3 -8.96 4.93 2.66
C SER A 3 -7.70 4.33 2.02
N TYR A 4 -7.50 3.01 2.21
CA TYR A 4 -6.40 2.26 1.57
C TYR A 4 -6.34 2.56 0.06
N THR A 5 -7.50 2.59 -0.60
CA THR A 5 -7.65 2.91 -2.02
C THR A 5 -7.13 4.31 -2.39
N SER A 6 -7.39 5.32 -1.56
CA SER A 6 -6.89 6.68 -1.78
C SER A 6 -5.36 6.77 -1.66
N GLN A 7 -4.77 6.01 -0.73
CA GLN A 7 -3.33 5.96 -0.55
C GLN A 7 -2.63 5.21 -1.69
N VAL A 8 -3.21 4.09 -2.14
CA VAL A 8 -2.76 3.33 -3.31
C VAL A 8 -2.82 4.18 -4.57
N ALA A 9 -3.93 4.89 -4.81
CA ALA A 9 -4.06 5.79 -5.95
C ALA A 9 -2.99 6.89 -5.97
N LYS A 10 -2.67 7.46 -4.79
CA LYS A 10 -1.59 8.44 -4.65
C LYS A 10 -0.21 7.84 -4.94
N SER A 11 0.04 6.60 -4.49
CA SER A 11 1.30 5.88 -4.77
C SER A 11 1.48 5.60 -6.27
N HIS A 12 0.41 5.16 -6.95
CA HIS A 12 0.45 4.98 -8.40
C HIS A 12 0.67 6.28 -9.17
N LYS A 13 -0.04 7.37 -8.81
CA LYS A 13 0.18 8.68 -9.45
C LYS A 13 1.64 9.12 -9.33
N LYS A 14 2.27 8.93 -8.17
CA LYS A 14 3.69 9.24 -7.93
C LYS A 14 4.60 8.37 -8.79
N PHE A 15 4.33 7.07 -8.89
CA PHE A 15 5.09 6.16 -9.75
C PHE A 15 5.00 6.54 -11.22
N THR A 16 3.80 6.76 -11.75
CA THR A 16 3.61 7.18 -13.15
C THR A 16 4.35 8.48 -13.45
N ALA A 17 4.29 9.45 -12.53
CA ALA A 17 4.99 10.73 -12.68
C ALA A 17 6.52 10.63 -12.53
N GLN A 18 7.03 9.61 -11.84
CA GLN A 18 8.47 9.31 -11.78
C GLN A 18 8.94 8.57 -13.02
N LEU A 19 8.12 7.64 -13.52
CA LEU A 19 8.38 6.88 -14.74
C LEU A 19 8.42 7.82 -15.96
N SER A 20 7.48 8.76 -16.08
CA SER A 20 7.44 9.70 -17.20
C SER A 20 8.61 10.68 -17.22
N ARG A 21 9.25 10.94 -16.08
CA ARG A 21 10.43 11.81 -15.95
C ARG A 21 11.75 11.05 -16.09
N ALA A 22 11.73 9.72 -16.02
CA ALA A 22 12.93 8.91 -16.06
C ALA A 22 13.54 8.91 -17.47
N LYS A 23 14.79 9.36 -17.58
CA LYS A 23 15.53 9.41 -18.86
C LYS A 23 16.50 8.24 -19.06
N THR A 24 16.65 7.36 -18.06
CA THR A 24 17.61 6.26 -18.08
C THR A 24 16.98 4.98 -17.57
N ARG A 25 17.49 3.83 -18.04
CA ARG A 25 17.02 2.50 -17.62
C ARG A 25 17.13 2.30 -16.11
N GLN A 26 18.21 2.81 -15.50
CA GLN A 26 18.39 2.75 -14.04
C GLN A 26 17.34 3.58 -13.30
N ALA A 27 16.98 4.76 -13.80
CA ALA A 27 15.93 5.58 -13.19
C ALA A 27 14.56 4.90 -13.25
N CYS A 28 14.23 4.21 -14.35
CA CYS A 28 13.01 3.39 -14.44
C CYS A 28 12.99 2.26 -13.41
N LEU A 29 14.09 1.52 -13.28
CA LEU A 29 14.21 0.44 -12.28
C LEU A 29 14.10 0.96 -10.85
N ASN A 30 14.78 2.07 -10.55
CA ASN A 30 14.71 2.69 -9.22
C ASN A 30 13.29 3.15 -8.87
N ALA A 31 12.57 3.74 -9.83
CA ALA A 31 11.17 4.13 -9.64
C ALA A 31 10.28 2.92 -9.32
N TYR A 32 10.47 1.80 -10.04
CA TYR A 32 9.74 0.56 -9.79
C TYR A 32 10.02 -0.01 -8.40
N TRP A 33 11.29 -0.19 -8.02
CA TRP A 33 11.65 -0.75 -6.72
C TRP A 33 11.17 0.11 -5.55
N LYS A 34 11.24 1.43 -5.70
CA LYS A 34 10.72 2.37 -4.70
C LYS A 34 9.21 2.26 -4.59
N HIS A 35 8.50 2.21 -5.71
CA HIS A 35 7.05 2.04 -5.72
C HIS A 35 6.63 0.71 -5.08
N LYS A 36 7.26 -0.41 -5.46
CA LYS A 36 7.00 -1.73 -4.88
C LYS A 36 7.15 -1.72 -3.36
N LYS A 37 8.25 -1.17 -2.84
CA LYS A 37 8.49 -1.07 -1.39
C LYS A 37 7.44 -0.20 -0.70
N GLU A 38 7.10 0.96 -1.26
CA GLU A 38 6.04 1.84 -0.73
C GLU A 38 4.69 1.12 -0.71
N HIS A 39 4.36 0.37 -1.77
CA HIS A 39 3.11 -0.36 -1.91
C HIS A 39 3.00 -1.56 -0.94
N GLU A 40 4.08 -2.30 -0.75
CA GLU A 40 4.12 -3.43 0.20
C GLU A 40 3.93 -2.99 1.65
N VAL A 41 4.54 -1.87 2.04
CA VAL A 41 4.37 -1.29 3.39
C VAL A 41 2.91 -0.90 3.63
N LEU A 42 2.29 -0.28 2.62
CA LEU A 42 0.89 0.14 2.67
C LEU A 42 -0.06 -1.05 2.80
N LEU A 43 0.16 -2.09 1.99
CA LEU A 43 -0.60 -3.33 2.04
C LEU A 43 -0.47 -4.01 3.41
N ARG A 44 0.76 -4.12 3.95
CA ARG A 44 1.01 -4.72 5.26
C ARG A 44 0.25 -3.98 6.37
N ARG A 45 0.26 -2.65 6.34
CA ARG A 45 -0.48 -1.84 7.31
C ARG A 45 -1.98 -2.08 7.20
N HIS A 46 -2.52 -2.07 5.98
CA HIS A 46 -3.93 -2.31 5.74
C HIS A 46 -4.37 -3.69 6.26
N LEU A 47 -3.64 -4.75 5.91
CA LEU A 47 -3.93 -6.11 6.40
C LEU A 47 -3.88 -6.22 7.94
N LYS A 48 -2.96 -5.51 8.59
CA LYS A 48 -2.89 -5.46 10.06
C LYS A 48 -4.12 -4.78 10.66
N GLU A 49 -4.60 -3.70 10.04
CA GLU A 49 -5.82 -3.00 10.46
C GLU A 49 -7.07 -3.88 10.26
N GLU A 50 -7.18 -4.58 9.12
CA GLU A 50 -8.26 -5.55 8.86
C GLU A 50 -8.24 -6.72 9.86
N LEU A 51 -7.06 -7.29 10.13
CA LEU A 51 -6.91 -8.35 11.12
C LEU A 51 -7.31 -7.90 12.53
N ALA A 52 -6.98 -6.66 12.90
CA ALA A 52 -7.41 -6.08 14.18
C ALA A 52 -8.94 -5.93 14.25
N GLN A 53 -9.59 -5.55 13.14
CA GLN A 53 -11.06 -5.50 13.07
C GLN A 53 -11.66 -6.91 13.22
N VAL A 54 -11.10 -7.90 12.53
CA VAL A 54 -11.52 -9.32 12.65
C VAL A 54 -11.37 -9.78 14.09
N ASN A 55 -10.22 -9.56 14.73
CA ASN A 55 -9.99 -9.99 16.10
C ASN A 55 -10.94 -9.29 17.09
N LYS A 56 -11.21 -8.01 16.91
CA LYS A 56 -12.23 -7.29 17.71
C LYS A 56 -13.62 -7.89 17.54
N LYS A 57 -13.99 -8.30 16.32
CA LYS A 57 -15.28 -8.95 16.05
C LYS A 57 -15.31 -10.34 16.70
N LYS A 58 -14.26 -11.15 16.53
CA LYS A 58 -14.12 -12.47 17.16
C LYS A 58 -14.23 -12.39 18.68
N ALA A 59 -13.57 -11.43 19.32
CA ALA A 59 -13.61 -11.25 20.78
C ALA A 59 -15.01 -10.91 21.33
N LYS A 60 -15.88 -10.33 20.50
CA LYS A 60 -17.28 -10.02 20.85
C LYS A 60 -18.24 -11.17 20.55
N MET A 61 -17.82 -12.16 19.78
CA MET A 61 -18.62 -13.35 19.51
C MET A 61 -18.33 -14.35 20.63
N ALA A 62 -19.37 -14.77 21.36
CA ALA A 62 -19.22 -15.84 22.32
C ALA A 62 -18.63 -17.07 21.62
N TYR A 63 -17.56 -17.63 22.19
CA TYR A 63 -17.03 -18.91 21.74
C TYR A 63 -18.09 -19.95 22.05
N LYS A 64 -18.65 -20.57 21.01
CA LYS A 64 -19.70 -21.59 21.13
C LYS A 64 -19.06 -22.96 21.25
#